data_AF-A0A9E3ARE5-F1
#
_entry.id   AF-A0A9E3ARE5-F1
#
_cell.length_a   1.000
_cell.length_b   1.000
_cell.length_c   1.000
_cell.angle_alpha   90.00
_cell.angle_beta   90.00
_cell.angle_gamma   90.00
#
_symmetry.space_group_name_H-M   'P 1'
#
loop_
_entity.id
_entity.type
_entity.pdbx_description
1 polymer ?
#
loop_
_entity_poly.entity_id
_entity_poly.type
_entity_poly.pdbx_seq_one_letter_code
_entity_poly.pdbx_strand_id
1 'polypeptide(L)'
;MHAQFATVSRAGVPIDTPALAFPPEDLSSIDLSTGVAYPVKAERARRNPKVGLLFEGAVDEPVISIAGIAAVRDADIQGNKEGWAEEPMLSAEDIARHAQWLTGAN
;
A
#
# COMPACT_ATOMS: atom_id res chain seq x y z
N MET A 1 -3.25 12.76 0.74
CA MET A 1 -3.43 11.36 1.13
C MET A 1 -2.19 10.86 1.85
N HIS A 2 -2.35 10.36 3.07
CA HIS A 2 -1.32 9.64 3.80
C HIS A 2 -1.59 8.15 3.71
N ALA A 3 -0.52 7.34 3.66
CA ALA A 3 -0.62 5.89 3.70
C ALA A 3 0.19 5.33 4.87
N GLN A 4 -0.36 4.34 5.57
CA GLN A 4 0.31 3.64 6.66
C GLN A 4 0.32 2.14 6.40
N PHE A 5 1.48 1.50 6.52
CA PHE A 5 1.69 0.10 6.19
C PHE A 5 1.95 -0.75 7.44
N ALA A 6 0.96 -1.56 7.79
CA ALA A 6 1.01 -2.45 8.94
C ALA A 6 1.68 -3.78 8.56
N THR A 7 2.76 -4.10 9.28
CA THR A 7 3.49 -5.38 9.17
C THR A 7 3.60 -6.04 10.53
N VAL A 8 4.01 -7.31 10.57
CA VAL A 8 4.23 -8.03 11.83
C VAL A 8 5.71 -8.26 12.06
N SER A 9 6.22 -7.89 13.24
CA SER A 9 7.59 -8.16 13.66
C SER A 9 7.85 -9.66 13.85
N ARG A 10 9.11 -10.06 14.09
CA ARG A 10 9.43 -11.48 14.31
C ARG A 10 8.78 -12.03 15.60
N ALA A 11 8.54 -11.17 16.57
CA ALA A 11 7.91 -11.51 17.84
C ALA A 11 6.37 -11.46 17.80
N GLY A 12 5.76 -11.28 16.62
CA GLY A 12 4.30 -11.19 16.48
C GLY A 12 3.71 -9.81 16.79
N VAL A 13 4.54 -8.79 16.99
CA VAL A 13 4.07 -7.44 17.31
C VAL A 13 3.69 -6.68 16.03
N PRO A 14 2.49 -6.10 15.92
CA PRO A 14 2.14 -5.21 14.82
C PRO A 14 3.02 -3.96 14.82
N ILE A 15 3.53 -3.59 13.66
CA ILE A 15 4.30 -2.37 13.44
C ILE A 15 3.65 -1.60 12.30
N ASP A 16 3.19 -0.40 12.61
CA ASP A 16 2.71 0.53 11.61
C ASP A 16 3.82 1.49 11.18
N THR A 17 3.84 1.87 9.92
CA THR A 17 4.90 2.71 9.36
C THR A 17 4.35 3.55 8.22
N PRO A 18 4.54 4.89 8.26
CA PRO A 18 4.22 5.74 7.12
C PRO A 18 4.86 5.24 5.84
N ALA A 19 4.08 5.17 4.76
CA ALA A 19 4.50 4.69 3.46
C ALA A 19 4.06 5.67 2.37
N LEU A 20 4.84 5.68 1.29
CA LEU A 20 4.38 6.25 0.03
C LEU A 20 3.80 5.11 -0.80
N ALA A 21 2.57 5.29 -1.23
CA ALA A 21 1.79 4.30 -1.97
C ALA A 21 1.51 4.79 -3.39
N PHE A 22 1.47 3.84 -4.32
CA PHE A 22 1.30 4.04 -5.76
C PHE A 22 0.17 3.12 -6.23
N PRO A 23 -1.09 3.51 -5.98
CA PRO A 23 -2.25 2.79 -6.48
C PRO A 23 -2.43 3.05 -7.98
N PRO A 24 -2.43 2.01 -8.85
CA PRO A 24 -2.77 2.14 -10.25
C PRO A 24 -4.28 2.36 -10.42
N GLU A 25 -4.71 2.82 -11.59
CA GLU A 25 -6.13 3.09 -11.90
C GLU A 25 -7.04 1.87 -11.68
N ASP A 26 -6.54 0.66 -11.95
CA ASP A 26 -7.31 -0.58 -11.84
C ASP A 26 -7.31 -1.21 -10.44
N LEU A 27 -6.51 -0.67 -9.50
CA LEU A 27 -6.30 -1.19 -8.15
C LEU A 27 -5.97 -2.69 -8.06
N SER A 28 -5.42 -3.28 -9.12
CA SER A 28 -5.06 -4.71 -9.17
C SER A 28 -3.96 -5.08 -8.16
N SER A 29 -3.06 -4.14 -7.88
CA SER A 29 -2.08 -4.19 -6.80
C SER A 29 -1.77 -2.78 -6.33
N ILE A 30 -1.35 -2.61 -5.07
CA ILE A 30 -0.94 -1.30 -4.56
C ILE A 30 0.52 -1.36 -4.21
N ASP A 31 1.29 -0.52 -4.89
CA ASP A 31 2.73 -0.55 -4.80
C ASP A 31 3.19 0.40 -3.69
N LEU A 32 4.14 -0.04 -2.87
CA LEU A 32 4.67 0.74 -1.76
C LEU A 32 6.18 0.94 -1.93
N SER A 33 6.66 2.16 -1.72
CA SER A 33 8.11 2.37 -1.69
C SER A 33 8.72 1.81 -0.41
N THR A 34 9.91 1.23 -0.51
CA THR A 34 10.74 0.88 0.64
C THR A 34 12.09 1.59 0.59
N GLY A 35 12.55 2.03 1.76
CA GLY A 35 13.87 2.63 1.87
C GLY A 35 14.93 1.58 1.60
N VAL A 36 15.82 1.83 0.64
CA VAL A 36 16.92 0.92 0.28
C VAL A 36 17.89 0.74 1.46
N ALA A 37 18.13 1.80 2.22
CA ALA A 37 19.02 1.76 3.39
C ALA A 37 18.41 1.02 4.60
N TYR A 38 17.09 0.83 4.63
CA TYR A 38 16.40 0.22 5.77
C TYR A 38 15.16 -0.55 5.31
N PRO A 39 15.33 -1.71 4.65
CA PRO A 39 14.23 -2.47 4.04
C PRO A 39 13.41 -3.27 5.05
N VAL A 40 13.41 -2.88 6.33
CA VAL A 40 12.87 -3.68 7.43
C VAL A 40 11.39 -4.05 7.23
N LYS A 41 10.59 -3.17 6.61
CA LYS A 41 9.19 -3.49 6.27
C LYS A 41 9.09 -4.53 5.16
N ALA A 42 9.98 -4.50 4.16
CA ALA A 42 10.06 -5.52 3.13
C ALA A 42 10.47 -6.88 3.74
N GLU A 43 11.45 -6.90 4.64
CA GLU A 43 11.85 -8.15 5.32
C GLU A 43 10.74 -8.74 6.20
N ARG A 44 9.95 -7.88 6.87
CA ARG A 44 8.75 -8.33 7.60
C ARG A 44 7.72 -8.91 6.66
N ALA A 45 7.44 -8.25 5.54
CA ALA A 45 6.47 -8.71 4.54
C ALA A 45 6.89 -10.04 3.89
N ARG A 46 8.19 -10.26 3.59
CA ARG A 46 8.68 -11.56 3.11
C ARG A 46 8.44 -12.68 4.12
N ARG A 47 8.67 -12.41 5.41
CA ARG A 47 8.49 -13.40 6.47
C ARG A 47 7.02 -13.69 6.74
N ASN A 48 6.19 -12.66 6.79
CA ASN A 48 4.75 -12.77 6.97
C ASN A 48 4.05 -11.84 5.98
N PRO A 49 3.48 -12.40 4.89
CA PRO A 49 2.91 -11.58 3.84
C PRO A 49 1.53 -11.03 4.21
N LYS A 50 0.93 -11.43 5.34
CA LYS A 50 -0.32 -10.84 5.83
C LYS A 50 -0.05 -9.44 6.37
N VAL A 51 -0.58 -8.43 5.69
CA VAL A 51 -0.30 -7.02 5.95
C VAL A 51 -1.58 -6.20 5.98
N GLY A 52 -1.49 -4.97 6.50
CA GLY A 52 -2.53 -3.96 6.38
C GLY A 52 -2.02 -2.72 5.66
N LEU A 53 -2.90 -2.02 4.95
CA LEU A 53 -2.65 -0.70 4.39
C LEU A 53 -3.81 0.21 4.74
N LEU A 54 -3.49 1.35 5.35
CA LEU A 54 -4.45 2.42 5.65
C LEU A 54 -4.21 3.57 4.68
N PHE A 55 -5.28 4.09 4.08
CA PHE A 55 -5.28 5.40 3.42
C PHE A 55 -6.15 6.37 4.21
N GLU A 56 -5.61 7.56 4.46
CA GLU A 56 -6.35 8.66 5.07
C GLU A 56 -6.18 9.95 4.26
N GLY A 57 -7.30 10.64 4.13
CA GLY A 57 -7.44 11.89 3.39
C GLY A 57 -7.46 13.12 4.31
N ALA A 58 -8.13 14.18 3.86
CA ALA A 58 -8.53 15.28 4.73
C ALA A 58 -9.57 14.84 5.78
N VAL A 59 -9.92 15.72 6.73
CA VAL A 59 -10.82 15.41 7.86
C VAL A 59 -12.21 14.93 7.43
N ASP A 60 -12.69 15.39 6.28
CA ASP A 60 -13.99 15.07 5.67
C ASP A 60 -13.92 14.01 4.56
N GLU A 61 -12.73 13.46 4.31
CA GLU A 61 -12.52 12.38 3.35
C GLU A 61 -12.63 10.99 4.01
N PRO A 62 -12.99 9.94 3.25
CA PRO A 62 -13.03 8.58 3.76
C PRO A 62 -11.68 8.07 4.28
N VAL A 63 -11.74 7.18 5.27
CA VAL A 63 -10.60 6.37 5.70
C VAL A 63 -10.78 4.95 5.17
N ILE A 64 -9.75 4.42 4.53
CA ILE A 64 -9.79 3.10 3.86
C ILE A 64 -8.76 2.19 4.51
N SER A 65 -9.21 1.05 5.03
CA SER A 65 -8.34 0.01 5.58
C SER A 65 -8.42 -1.24 4.73
N ILE A 66 -7.28 -1.68 4.23
CA ILE A 66 -7.13 -2.86 3.36
C ILE A 66 -6.33 -3.91 4.13
N ALA A 67 -6.89 -5.12 4.27
CA ALA A 67 -6.13 -6.30 4.68
C ALA A 67 -5.74 -7.08 3.43
N GLY A 68 -4.46 -7.44 3.29
CA GLY A 68 -3.96 -8.03 2.05
C GLY A 68 -2.75 -8.94 2.22
N ILE A 69 -2.27 -9.44 1.09
CA ILE A 69 -1.06 -10.27 0.97
C ILE A 69 -0.01 -9.46 0.20
N ALA A 70 1.13 -9.17 0.83
CA ALA A 70 2.24 -8.47 0.20
C ALA A 70 3.23 -9.44 -0.45
N ALA A 71 3.74 -9.02 -1.61
CA ALA A 71 4.94 -9.58 -2.24
C ALA A 71 6.01 -8.50 -2.32
N VAL A 72 7.28 -8.89 -2.14
CA VAL A 72 8.42 -7.98 -2.30
C VAL A 72 9.04 -8.18 -3.67
N ARG A 73 9.06 -7.11 -4.47
CA ARG A 73 9.59 -7.09 -5.84
C ARG A 73 10.90 -6.29 -5.89
N ASP A 74 12.02 -6.94 -5.59
CA ASP A 74 13.34 -6.32 -5.61
C ASP A 74 14.35 -7.03 -6.53
N ALA A 75 13.89 -8.00 -7.33
CA ALA A 75 14.72 -8.69 -8.32
C ALA A 75 15.14 -7.79 -9.49
N ASP A 76 14.31 -6.82 -9.88
CA ASP A 76 14.60 -5.82 -10.91
C ASP A 76 14.05 -4.45 -10.50
N ILE A 77 14.81 -3.71 -9.71
CA ILE A 77 14.40 -2.40 -9.19
C ILE A 77 14.26 -1.35 -10.30
N GLN A 78 14.96 -1.50 -11.42
CA GLN A 78 14.86 -0.53 -12.52
C GLN A 78 13.62 -0.81 -13.37
N GLY A 79 13.40 -2.06 -13.78
CA GLY A 79 12.18 -2.46 -14.50
C GLY A 79 10.91 -2.25 -13.66
N ASN A 80 10.97 -2.47 -12.35
CA ASN A 80 9.82 -2.24 -11.47
C ASN A 80 9.43 -0.76 -11.32
N LYS A 81 10.30 0.19 -11.69
CA LYS A 81 10.04 1.64 -11.57
C LYS A 81 9.53 2.27 -12.87
N GLU A 82 9.66 1.58 -14.01
CA GLU A 82 9.13 2.09 -15.28
C GLU A 82 7.62 2.32 -15.12
N GLY A 83 7.17 3.55 -15.44
CA GLY A 83 5.77 3.99 -15.30
C GLY A 83 5.46 4.86 -14.07
N TRP A 84 6.23 4.76 -12.97
CA TRP A 84 5.85 5.41 -11.70
C TRP A 84 5.91 6.95 -11.72
N ALA A 85 6.68 7.53 -12.64
CA ALA A 85 6.85 8.97 -12.76
C ALA A 85 5.82 9.64 -13.70
N GLU A 86 5.11 8.86 -14.50
CA GLU A 86 4.19 9.37 -15.53
C GLU A 86 2.74 8.93 -15.31
N GLU A 87 2.49 7.95 -14.45
CA GLU A 87 1.13 7.49 -14.15
C GLU A 87 0.38 8.44 -13.21
N PRO A 88 -0.88 8.78 -13.52
CA PRO A 88 -1.75 9.48 -12.59
C PRO A 88 -2.00 8.60 -11.36
N MET A 89 -1.60 9.08 -10.19
CA MET A 89 -1.81 8.37 -8.92
C MET A 89 -3.23 8.64 -8.41
N LEU A 90 -3.96 7.59 -8.01
CA LEU A 90 -5.32 7.74 -7.46
C LEU A 90 -5.33 8.51 -6.13
N SER A 91 -6.38 9.31 -5.94
CA SER A 91 -6.69 9.95 -4.65
C SER A 91 -7.38 8.97 -3.67
N ALA A 92 -7.49 9.36 -2.39
CA ALA A 92 -8.24 8.57 -1.41
C ALA A 92 -9.72 8.42 -1.81
N GLU A 93 -10.32 9.45 -2.40
CA GLU A 93 -11.70 9.41 -2.88
C GLU A 93 -11.87 8.42 -4.04
N ASP A 94 -10.93 8.39 -4.99
CA ASP A 94 -10.98 7.44 -6.11
C ASP A 94 -10.88 5.98 -5.63
N ILE A 95 -10.01 5.73 -4.64
CA ILE A 95 -9.89 4.40 -4.01
C ILE A 95 -11.20 4.04 -3.29
N ALA A 96 -11.80 5.00 -2.56
CA ALA A 96 -13.06 4.76 -1.84
C ALA A 96 -14.20 4.40 -2.80
N ARG A 97 -14.31 5.10 -3.93
CA ARG A 97 -15.31 4.85 -4.98
C ARG A 97 -15.16 3.44 -5.56
N HIS A 98 -13.92 2.99 -5.80
CA HIS A 98 -13.66 1.64 -6.28
C HIS A 98 -14.01 0.57 -5.23
N ALA A 99 -13.71 0.82 -3.94
CA ALA A 99 -14.07 -0.10 -2.85
C ALA A 99 -15.59 -0.24 -2.66
N GLN A 100 -16.36 0.84 -2.83
CA GLN A 100 -17.83 0.81 -2.82
C GLN A 100 -18.39 -0.06 -3.96
N TRP A 101 -17.81 0.02 -5.15
CA TRP A 101 -18.17 -0.84 -6.27
C TRP A 101 -17.95 -2.33 -5.96
N LEU A 102 -16.82 -2.69 -5.33
CA LEU A 102 -16.53 -4.08 -4.93
C LEU A 102 -17.48 -4.61 -3.84
N THR A 103 -18.02 -3.73 -3.01
CA THR A 103 -18.91 -4.11 -1.89
C THR A 103 -20.40 -4.03 -2.23
N GLY A 104 -20.75 -3.49 -3.40
CA GLY A 104 -22.14 -3.37 -3.88
C GLY A 104 -22.97 -2.34 -3.11
N ALA A 105 -22.34 -1.44 -2.36
CA ALA A 105 -23.00 -0.36 -1.63
C ALA A 105 -23.07 0.88 -2.53
N ASN A 106 -24.26 1.18 -3.07
CA ASN A 106 -24.61 2.46 -3.70
C ASN A 106 -25.40 3.33 -2.72
#